data_AF-A0A374B0S1-F1
#
_entry.id   AF-A0A374B0S1-F1
#
_cell.length_a   1.000
_cell.length_b   1.000
_cell.length_c   1.000
_cell.angle_alpha   90.00
_cell.angle_beta   90.00
_cell.angle_gamma   90.00
#
_symmetry.space_group_name_H-M   'P 1'
#
loop_
_entity.id
_entity.type
_entity.pdbx_description
1 polymer ?
#
loop_
_entity_poly.entity_id
_entity_poly.type
_entity_poly.pdbx_seq_one_letter_code
_entity_poly.pdbx_strand_id
1 'polypeptide(L)' 'MAKTYFTLTGTKHYYGTDFLEKGMKITLEKEPDNEYDKEAIQVKMKGMGKIGYVANSPYTIIGETRN' A
#
# COMPACT_ATOMS: atom_id res chain seq x y z
N MET A 1 -13.20 -6.57 16.29
CA MET A 1 -11.85 -6.37 15.73
C MET A 1 -11.41 -4.95 16.02
N ALA A 2 -10.15 -4.73 16.39
CA ALA A 2 -9.61 -3.39 16.57
C ALA A 2 -9.52 -2.68 15.20
N LYS A 3 -9.58 -1.34 15.20
CA LYS A 3 -9.35 -0.57 13.99
C LYS A 3 -7.86 -0.64 13.63
N THR A 4 -7.55 -1.13 12.44
CA THR A 4 -6.19 -1.13 11.89
C THR A 4 -6.01 0.12 11.04
N TYR A 5 -4.92 0.83 11.28
CA TYR A 5 -4.50 1.98 10.49
C TYR A 5 -3.17 1.66 9.82
N PHE A 6 -2.93 2.22 8.65
CA PHE A 6 -1.68 2.10 7.93
C PHE A 6 -1.34 3.43 7.24
N THR A 7 -0.09 3.60 6.86
CA THR A 7 0.38 4.79 6.14
C THR A 7 0.51 4.46 4.66
N LEU A 8 -0.11 5.28 3.79
CA LEU A 8 0.14 5.26 2.35
C LEU A 8 1.40 6.07 2.05
N THR A 9 2.37 5.46 1.36
CA THR A 9 3.65 6.08 1.01
C THR A 9 3.93 5.97 -0.48
N GLY A 10 4.99 6.65 -0.95
CA GLY A 10 5.40 6.61 -2.35
C GLY A 10 4.51 7.43 -3.30
N THR A 11 3.52 8.16 -2.80
CA THR A 11 2.54 8.91 -3.60
C THR A 11 3.16 9.93 -4.56
N LYS A 12 4.31 10.51 -4.19
CA LYS A 12 5.08 11.45 -5.04
C LYS A 12 5.61 10.81 -6.33
N HIS A 13 5.76 9.48 -6.37
CA HIS A 13 6.18 8.74 -7.56
C HIS A 13 4.99 8.39 -8.48
N TYR A 14 3.77 8.78 -8.11
CA TYR A 14 2.54 8.54 -8.85
C TYR A 14 1.81 9.87 -9.10
N TYR A 15 0.64 10.06 -8.50
CA TYR A 15 -0.26 11.20 -8.75
C TYR A 15 -0.28 12.24 -7.62
N GLY A 16 0.65 12.16 -6.67
CA GLY A 16 0.64 12.99 -5.46
C GLY A 16 -0.50 12.61 -4.51
N THR A 17 -0.93 13.56 -3.68
CA THR A 17 -1.96 13.33 -2.65
C THR A 17 -3.18 14.23 -2.78
N ASP A 18 -3.16 15.19 -3.71
CA ASP A 18 -4.17 16.26 -3.76
C ASP A 18 -5.59 15.75 -4.08
N PHE A 19 -5.69 14.60 -4.75
CA PHE A 19 -6.97 13.94 -5.08
C PHE A 19 -7.52 13.06 -3.96
N LEU A 20 -6.75 12.81 -2.89
CA LEU A 20 -7.14 11.90 -1.82
C LEU A 20 -8.04 12.59 -0.81
N GLU A 21 -9.27 12.10 -0.70
CA GLU A 21 -10.27 12.58 0.25
C GLU A 21 -10.68 11.50 1.25
N LYS A 22 -11.12 11.95 2.43
CA LYS A 22 -11.61 11.05 3.47
C LYS A 22 -12.86 10.33 2.99
N GLY A 23 -12.88 9.00 3.13
CA GLY A 23 -14.01 8.14 2.76
C GLY A 23 -13.90 7.54 1.37
N MET A 24 -12.87 7.88 0.59
CA MET A 24 -12.56 7.19 -0.65
C MET A 24 -12.24 5.70 -0.41
N LYS A 25 -12.66 4.87 -1.36
CA LYS A 25 -12.35 3.44 -1.37
C LYS A 25 -11.09 3.19 -2.18
N ILE A 26 -10.19 2.43 -1.61
CA ILE A 26 -8.92 1.99 -2.21
C ILE A 26 -8.83 0.47 -2.12
N THR A 27 -8.02 -0.13 -3.00
CA THR A 27 -7.75 -1.56 -3.04
C THR A 27 -6.33 -1.81 -2.57
N LEU A 28 -6.15 -2.79 -1.68
CA LEU A 28 -4.85 -3.30 -1.26
C LEU A 28 -4.60 -4.61 -1.99
N GLU A 29 -3.43 -4.75 -2.60
CA GLU A 29 -3.06 -5.95 -3.36
C GLU A 29 -1.59 -6.29 -3.05
N LYS A 30 -1.30 -7.56 -2.76
CA LYS A 30 0.09 -8.02 -2.55
C LYS A 30 0.83 -8.02 -3.89
N GLU A 31 2.11 -7.64 -3.89
CA GLU A 31 2.99 -7.62 -5.06
C GLU A 31 4.21 -8.54 -4.79
N PRO A 32 4.04 -9.88 -4.83
CA PRO A 32 5.09 -10.83 -4.45
C PRO A 32 6.32 -10.80 -5.36
N ASP A 33 6.15 -10.33 -6.60
CA ASP A 33 7.20 -10.19 -7.60
C ASP A 33 7.89 -8.81 -7.54
N ASN A 34 7.66 -8.02 -6.49
CA ASN A 34 8.33 -6.74 -6.30
C ASN A 34 9.85 -6.94 -6.12
N GLU A 35 10.64 -6.18 -6.88
CA GLU A 35 12.10 -6.33 -6.95
C GLU A 35 12.83 -6.01 -5.63
N TYR A 36 12.20 -5.20 -4.76
CA TYR A 36 12.81 -4.70 -3.53
C TYR A 36 12.24 -5.36 -2.27
N ASP A 37 10.95 -5.65 -2.26
CA ASP A 37 10.24 -6.21 -1.11
C ASP A 37 9.11 -7.15 -1.53
N LYS A 38 9.33 -8.47 -1.35
CA LYS A 38 8.34 -9.51 -1.68
C LYS A 38 7.06 -9.43 -0.85
N GLU A 39 7.07 -8.73 0.27
CA GLU A 39 5.89 -8.53 1.12
C GLU A 39 5.12 -7.24 0.80
N ALA A 40 5.56 -6.48 -0.21
CA ALA A 40 4.97 -5.21 -0.61
C ALA A 40 3.46 -5.35 -0.86
N ILE A 41 2.71 -4.36 -0.35
CA ILE A 41 1.28 -4.23 -0.60
C ILE A 41 1.07 -2.93 -1.36
N GLN A 42 0.75 -3.05 -2.64
CA GLN A 42 0.39 -1.92 -3.48
C GLN A 42 -0.99 -1.39 -3.11
N VAL A 43 -1.13 -0.07 -3.15
CA VAL A 43 -2.39 0.64 -2.96
C VAL A 43 -2.88 1.14 -4.31
N LYS A 44 -4.08 0.73 -4.70
CA LYS A 44 -4.70 1.05 -5.99
C LYS A 44 -6.00 1.81 -5.83
N MET A 45 -6.30 2.67 -6.79
CA MET A 45 -7.58 3.37 -6.90
C MET A 45 -8.22 3.09 -8.25
N LYS A 46 -9.53 2.83 -8.24
CA LYS A 46 -10.29 2.55 -9.46
C LYS A 46 -10.18 3.75 -10.42
N GLY A 47 -9.78 3.48 -11.66
CA GLY A 47 -9.60 4.49 -12.71
C GLY A 47 -8.20 5.14 -12.76
N MET A 48 -7.46 5.18 -11.65
CA MET A 48 -6.07 5.71 -11.62
C MET A 48 -5.00 4.61 -11.63
N GLY A 49 -5.30 3.41 -11.11
CA GLY A 49 -4.31 2.35 -10.97
C GLY A 49 -3.53 2.47 -9.65
N LYS A 50 -2.22 2.19 -9.66
CA LYS A 50 -1.35 2.21 -8.47
C LYS A 50 -1.08 3.66 -8.05
N ILE A 51 -1.30 3.96 -6.77
CA ILE A 51 -1.14 5.31 -6.19
C ILE A 51 -0.05 5.37 -5.10
N GLY A 52 0.49 4.22 -4.71
CA GLY A 52 1.52 4.11 -3.69
C GLY A 52 1.57 2.71 -3.07
N TYR A 53 2.19 2.62 -1.91
CA TYR A 53 2.37 1.39 -1.15
C TYR A 53 1.99 1.59 0.32
N VAL A 54 1.56 0.51 0.96
CA VAL A 54 1.48 0.47 2.42
C VAL A 54 2.89 0.59 2.98
N ALA A 55 3.10 1.51 3.92
CA ALA A 55 4.35 1.58 4.67
C ALA A 55 4.54 0.27 5.44
N ASN A 56 5.54 -0.50 5.04
CA ASN A 56 6.10 -1.57 5.84
C ASN A 56 7.59 -1.29 6.05
N SER A 57 8.18 -1.98 7.02
CA SER A 57 9.63 -2.01 7.14
C SER A 57 10.10 -3.32 6.51
N PRO A 58 10.79 -3.28 5.35
CA PRO A 58 11.24 -4.50 4.67
C PRO A 58 12.28 -5.28 5.49
N TYR A 59 12.85 -4.65 6.53
CA TYR A 59 13.84 -5.25 7.43
C TYR A 59 13.21 -5.94 8.65
N THR A 60 11.91 -5.77 8.88
CA THR A 60 11.20 -6.36 10.03
C THR A 60 10.24 -7.45 9.55
N ILE A 61 10.78 -8.43 8.81
CA ILE A 61 10.02 -9.61 8.41
C ILE A 61 9.89 -10.51 9.63
N ILE A 62 8.78 -10.38 10.34
CA ILE A 62 8.36 -11.35 11.38
C ILE A 62 7.52 -12.42 10.68
N GLY A 63 8.14 -13.20 9.78
CA GLY A 63 7.50 -14.30 9.06
C GLY A 63 6.43 -13.91 8.04
N GLU A 64 5.77 -14.94 7.48
CA GLU A 64 4.70 -14.81 6.48
C GLU A 64 3.56 -13.93 7.01
N THR A 65 3.21 -12.88 6.28
CA THR A 65 2.01 -12.09 6.56
C THR A 65 0.82 -13.07 6.60
N ARG A 66 0.20 -13.27 7.78
CA ARG A 66 -0.87 -14.28 7.95
C ARG A 66 -1.96 -14.10 6.89
N ASN A 67 -2.12 -15.11 6.04
CA ASN A 67 -3.24 -15.29 5.12
C ASN A 67 -4.56 -15.50 5.88
#